data_AF-A0A947FCV6-F1
#
_entry.id   AF-A0A947FCV6-F1
#
_cell.length_a   1.000
_cell.length_b   1.000
_cell.length_c   1.000
_cell.angle_alpha   90.00
_cell.angle_beta   90.00
_cell.angle_gamma   90.00
#
_symmetry.space_group_name_H-M   'P 1'
#
loop_
_entity.id
_entity.type
_entity.pdbx_description
1 polymer ?
#
loop_
_entity_poly.entity_id
_entity_poly.type
_entity_poly.pdbx_seq_one_letter_code
_entity_poly.pdbx_strand_id
1 'polypeptide(L)'
;RWAGEIKVNTDRPFLPDLNELPLPLHHLLPLDHYRMPLIKGPYAFIVPSRGCPAGCKYCIKHVSYNYSVRVRSAKNVMAELWSLKKLGINNVMMYADLFTVNREHVVAICRAMIEENIEMSWMCNSRVDYVDEEMLTLMGQAGCHMISWGIESGSEKVLKRARKGANPAKAEQALRWAKKAGIKNFGYFILGLPGETEETIKQTIAFSKTLPLNVAIFHIAAPYPGTPFFYEVVENGWFRPGTNWEQVDMDRSTVLDYSEIGLTAERLEYWQKRATREWALRPAPVWTILRGLNTWAGFKSAVDAGWQTLSFIRG
;
A
#
# COMPACT_ATOMS: atom_id res chain seq x y z
N ARG A 1 5.25 21.14 -26.81
CA ARG A 1 5.44 21.48 -28.23
C ARG A 1 6.10 22.84 -28.29
N TRP A 2 7.29 22.97 -28.87
CA TRP A 2 7.95 24.26 -29.11
C TRP A 2 8.00 24.42 -30.63
N ALA A 3 7.40 25.48 -31.17
CA ALA A 3 7.23 25.65 -32.63
C ALA A 3 6.54 24.46 -33.36
N GLY A 4 5.63 23.74 -32.69
CA GLY A 4 4.89 22.62 -33.29
C GLY A 4 5.55 21.24 -33.16
N GLU A 5 6.83 21.17 -32.77
CA GLU A 5 7.55 19.89 -32.62
C GLU A 5 7.56 19.38 -31.17
N ILE A 6 7.56 18.05 -31.02
CA ILE A 6 7.82 17.38 -29.73
C ILE A 6 9.32 17.37 -29.50
N LYS A 7 9.79 18.12 -28.50
CA LYS A 7 11.18 18.06 -28.05
C LYS A 7 11.26 17.19 -26.80
N VAL A 8 12.14 16.20 -26.84
CA VAL A 8 12.45 15.33 -25.71
C VAL A 8 13.71 15.87 -25.03
N ASN A 9 13.56 16.40 -23.82
CA ASN A 9 14.70 16.83 -23.01
C ASN A 9 15.35 15.61 -22.37
N THR A 10 16.62 15.75 -21.96
CA THR A 10 17.28 14.75 -21.12
C THR A 10 16.55 14.59 -19.79
N ASP A 11 16.56 13.37 -19.24
CA ASP A 11 15.97 13.09 -17.94
C ASP A 11 16.58 13.98 -16.86
N ARG A 12 15.71 14.54 -16.00
CA ARG A 12 16.15 15.33 -14.86
C ARG A 12 16.82 14.41 -13.83
N PRO A 13 18.06 14.70 -13.39
CA PRO A 13 18.70 13.90 -12.35
C PRO A 13 17.90 13.98 -11.05
N PHE A 14 17.92 12.88 -10.30
CA PHE A 14 17.31 12.83 -8.97
C PHE A 14 18.04 13.76 -8.01
N LEU A 15 17.28 14.57 -7.26
CA LEU A 15 17.82 15.34 -6.12
C LEU A 15 18.45 14.36 -5.11
N PRO A 16 19.77 14.43 -4.84
CA PRO A 16 20.43 13.45 -3.97
C PRO A 16 20.01 13.56 -2.50
N ASP A 17 20.03 14.77 -1.94
CA ASP A 17 19.66 15.02 -0.56
C ASP A 17 18.24 15.59 -0.46
N LEU A 18 17.33 14.82 0.14
CA LEU A 18 15.95 15.27 0.37
C LEU A 18 15.85 16.33 1.49
N ASN A 19 16.88 16.52 2.31
CA ASN A 19 16.91 17.54 3.36
C ASN A 19 17.02 18.97 2.81
N GLU A 20 17.46 19.14 1.56
CA GLU A 20 17.49 20.44 0.88
C GLU A 20 16.08 20.98 0.56
N LEU A 21 15.07 20.11 0.58
CA LEU A 21 13.69 20.52 0.37
C LEU A 21 13.14 21.20 1.63
N PRO A 22 12.44 22.35 1.47
CA PRO A 22 11.77 22.98 2.61
C PRO A 22 10.66 22.07 3.15
N LEU A 23 10.32 22.27 4.43
CA LEU A 23 9.14 21.61 4.99
C LEU A 23 7.88 22.04 4.21
N PRO A 24 6.93 21.13 3.95
CA PRO A 24 5.68 21.49 3.33
C PRO A 24 4.94 22.56 4.15
N LEU A 25 4.29 23.50 3.45
CA LEU A 25 3.51 24.57 4.06
C LEU A 25 2.13 24.03 4.52
N HIS A 26 2.14 23.14 5.52
CA HIS A 26 0.94 22.44 6.01
C HIS A 26 -0.20 23.36 6.44
N HIS A 27 0.12 24.56 6.92
CA HIS A 27 -0.87 25.55 7.33
C HIS A 27 -1.72 26.12 6.17
N LEU A 28 -1.31 25.91 4.92
CA LEU A 28 -2.07 26.29 3.73
C LEU A 28 -3.08 25.21 3.29
N LEU A 29 -2.99 24.01 3.88
CA LEU A 29 -3.85 22.90 3.51
C LEU A 29 -5.13 22.89 4.35
N PRO A 30 -6.28 22.46 3.79
CA PRO A 30 -7.52 22.24 4.55
C PRO A 30 -7.43 20.94 5.37
N LEU A 31 -6.53 20.90 6.34
CA LEU A 31 -6.21 19.69 7.13
C LEU A 31 -7.43 19.18 7.93
N ASP A 32 -8.36 20.06 8.26
CA ASP A 32 -9.62 19.75 8.89
C ASP A 32 -10.59 18.99 7.98
N HIS A 33 -10.39 19.00 6.66
CA HIS A 33 -11.17 18.18 5.72
C HIS A 33 -10.59 16.77 5.56
N TYR A 34 -9.32 16.56 5.91
CA TYR A 34 -8.66 15.26 5.72
C TYR A 34 -9.06 14.29 6.83
N ARG A 35 -9.88 13.30 6.47
CA ARG A 35 -10.35 12.23 7.35
C ARG A 35 -10.14 10.88 6.70
N MET A 36 -9.82 9.87 7.49
CA MET A 36 -9.66 8.49 7.04
C MET A 36 -10.53 7.59 7.92
N PRO A 37 -11.23 6.59 7.34
CA PRO A 37 -11.89 5.57 8.14
C PRO A 37 -10.93 4.96 9.17
N LEU A 38 -11.44 4.68 10.38
CA LEU A 38 -10.68 4.09 11.50
C LEU A 38 -9.62 4.99 12.15
N ILE A 39 -9.45 6.24 11.71
CA ILE A 39 -8.60 7.25 12.36
C ILE A 39 -9.48 8.33 13.00
N LYS A 40 -9.25 8.64 14.27
CA LYS A 40 -10.00 9.69 14.99
C LYS A 40 -9.34 11.04 14.78
N GLY A 41 -10.06 11.97 14.17
CA GLY A 41 -9.61 13.35 13.97
C GLY A 41 -8.88 13.57 12.63
N PRO A 42 -8.27 14.74 12.42
CA PRO A 42 -7.52 15.04 11.22
C PRO A 42 -6.27 14.18 11.10
N TYR A 43 -5.85 13.95 9.86
CA TYR A 43 -4.59 13.29 9.55
C TYR A 43 -3.86 14.02 8.42
N ALA A 44 -2.55 13.84 8.34
CA ALA A 44 -1.71 14.37 7.27
C ALA A 44 -0.80 13.29 6.69
N PHE A 45 -0.40 13.48 5.43
CA PHE A 45 0.65 12.68 4.81
C PHE A 45 1.99 13.39 5.01
N ILE A 46 3.02 12.61 5.33
CA ILE A 46 4.42 13.05 5.23
C ILE A 46 5.19 12.07 4.36
N VAL A 47 6.20 12.57 3.65
CA VAL A 47 7.05 11.76 2.76
C VAL A 47 8.45 11.68 3.35
N PRO A 48 8.75 10.64 4.16
CA PRO A 48 10.06 10.48 4.79
C PRO A 48 11.13 9.95 3.82
N SER A 49 10.72 9.30 2.73
CA SER A 49 11.63 8.76 1.71
C SER A 49 10.97 8.68 0.33
N ARG A 50 11.79 8.59 -0.72
CA ARG A 50 11.37 8.44 -2.12
C ARG A 50 12.17 7.33 -2.80
N GLY A 51 11.48 6.48 -3.54
CA GLY A 51 12.06 5.35 -4.28
C GLY A 51 12.02 4.02 -3.52
N CYS A 52 12.22 2.95 -4.27
CA CYS A 52 12.24 1.58 -3.78
C CYS A 52 13.25 0.77 -4.61
N PRO A 53 14.15 -0.02 -4.00
CA PRO A 53 15.18 -0.75 -4.72
C PRO A 53 14.65 -2.10 -5.25
N ALA A 54 13.41 -2.45 -4.94
CA ALA A 54 12.82 -3.72 -5.33
C ALA A 54 12.53 -3.78 -6.85
N GLY A 55 12.67 -4.99 -7.42
CA GLY A 55 12.50 -5.25 -8.85
C GLY A 55 11.16 -5.87 -9.25
N CYS A 56 10.06 -5.53 -8.56
CA CYS A 56 8.75 -6.12 -8.82
C CYS A 56 8.26 -5.78 -10.24
N LYS A 57 7.96 -6.80 -11.06
CA LYS A 57 7.66 -6.64 -12.50
C LYS A 57 6.44 -5.75 -12.79
N TYR A 58 5.47 -5.74 -11.89
CA TYR A 58 4.19 -5.03 -12.05
C TYR A 58 4.22 -3.59 -11.51
N CYS A 59 5.26 -3.23 -10.74
CA CYS A 59 5.24 -2.01 -9.95
C CYS A 59 5.94 -0.86 -10.67
N ILE A 60 5.28 0.29 -10.81
CA ILE A 60 5.80 1.45 -11.55
C ILE A 60 6.99 2.14 -10.87
N LYS A 61 7.31 1.81 -9.62
CA LYS A 61 8.30 2.58 -8.84
C LYS A 61 9.71 2.57 -9.43
N HIS A 62 10.11 1.48 -10.08
CA HIS A 62 11.39 1.44 -10.80
C HIS A 62 11.40 2.29 -12.07
N VAL A 63 10.23 2.58 -12.66
CA VAL A 63 10.12 3.54 -13.78
C VAL A 63 10.20 4.96 -13.27
N SER A 64 9.65 5.26 -12.08
CA SER A 64 9.65 6.60 -11.49
C SER A 64 10.97 6.97 -10.80
N TYR A 65 11.64 6.01 -10.17
CA TYR A 65 12.78 6.25 -9.27
C TYR A 65 13.98 5.34 -9.52
N ASN A 66 14.01 4.60 -10.64
CA ASN A 66 14.96 3.52 -10.88
C ASN A 66 14.97 2.56 -9.68
N TYR A 67 16.10 1.91 -9.41
CA TYR A 67 16.26 1.03 -8.24
C TYR A 67 16.88 1.77 -7.04
N SER A 68 16.60 3.06 -6.90
CA SER A 68 17.22 3.93 -5.89
C SER A 68 16.26 4.29 -4.76
N VAL A 69 16.85 4.68 -3.62
CA VAL A 69 16.14 5.19 -2.46
C VAL A 69 16.88 6.42 -1.96
N ARG A 70 16.11 7.45 -1.59
CA ARG A 70 16.61 8.61 -0.85
C ARG A 70 15.72 8.84 0.35
N VAL A 71 16.33 9.14 1.48
CA VAL A 71 15.63 9.36 2.76
C VAL A 71 15.90 10.79 3.22
N ARG A 72 14.94 11.37 3.95
CA ARG A 72 15.18 12.56 4.77
C ARG A 72 15.93 12.14 6.03
N SER A 73 16.58 13.08 6.72
CA SER A 73 17.11 12.78 8.05
C SER A 73 15.98 12.63 9.07
N ALA A 74 16.20 11.83 10.13
CA ALA A 74 15.24 11.73 11.23
C ALA A 74 14.91 13.10 11.83
N LYS A 75 15.92 13.98 11.98
CA LYS A 75 15.74 15.37 12.42
C LYS A 75 14.78 16.16 11.53
N ASN A 76 14.91 16.03 10.21
CA ASN A 76 14.05 16.74 9.26
C ASN A 76 12.61 16.19 9.29
N VAL A 77 12.43 14.87 9.47
CA VAL A 77 11.11 14.25 9.69
C VAL A 77 10.49 14.75 11.00
N MET A 78 11.23 14.75 12.11
CA MET A 78 10.76 15.25 13.41
C MET A 78 10.35 16.72 13.36
N ALA A 79 11.09 17.57 12.64
CA ALA A 79 10.74 18.98 12.47
C ALA A 79 9.36 19.16 11.79
N GLU A 80 9.03 18.32 10.80
CA GLU A 80 7.71 18.32 10.17
C GLU A 80 6.61 17.80 11.10
N LEU A 81 6.88 16.71 11.83
CA LEU A 81 5.93 16.15 12.80
C LEU A 81 5.57 17.18 13.87
N TRP A 82 6.55 17.91 14.41
CA TRP A 82 6.29 19.00 15.35
C TRP A 82 5.51 20.16 14.71
N SER A 83 5.79 20.49 13.45
CA SER A 83 5.01 21.49 12.72
C SER A 83 3.54 21.07 12.59
N LEU A 84 3.27 19.80 12.27
CA LEU A 84 1.93 19.23 12.20
C LEU A 84 1.25 19.19 13.57
N LYS A 85 1.99 18.80 14.62
CA LYS A 85 1.47 18.77 15.99
C LYS A 85 1.05 20.17 16.47
N LYS A 86 1.81 21.21 16.13
CA LYS A 86 1.43 22.63 16.39
C LYS A 86 0.14 23.06 15.69
N LEU A 87 -0.21 22.42 14.57
CA LEU A 87 -1.46 22.62 13.84
C LEU A 87 -2.60 21.73 14.35
N GLY A 88 -2.42 21.01 15.47
CA GLY A 88 -3.43 20.12 16.06
C GLY A 88 -3.55 18.76 15.38
N ILE A 89 -2.62 18.41 14.49
CA ILE A 89 -2.60 17.10 13.82
C ILE A 89 -1.89 16.10 14.71
N ASN A 90 -2.60 15.04 15.08
CA ASN A 90 -2.08 13.96 15.94
C ASN A 90 -2.02 12.60 15.23
N ASN A 91 -2.45 12.55 13.96
CA ASN A 91 -2.41 11.34 13.14
C ASN A 91 -1.63 11.60 11.86
N VAL A 92 -0.67 10.74 11.51
CA VAL A 92 0.10 10.88 10.27
C VAL A 92 0.25 9.57 9.52
N MET A 93 0.24 9.65 8.19
CA MET A 93 0.66 8.57 7.31
C MET A 93 2.07 8.87 6.81
N MET A 94 3.02 8.02 7.22
CA MET A 94 4.39 7.96 6.70
C MET A 94 4.35 7.34 5.31
N TYR A 95 4.07 8.16 4.30
CA TYR A 95 3.89 7.71 2.93
C TYR A 95 5.21 7.67 2.18
N ALA A 96 5.65 6.47 1.86
CA ALA A 96 6.87 6.21 1.10
C ALA A 96 6.60 5.15 0.03
N ASP A 97 7.49 4.98 -0.95
CA ASP A 97 7.37 3.83 -1.86
C ASP A 97 7.67 2.51 -1.13
N LEU A 98 8.57 2.56 -0.13
CA LEU A 98 8.80 1.54 0.88
C LEU A 98 9.36 2.21 2.14
N PHE A 99 8.54 2.37 3.19
CA PHE A 99 8.97 3.10 4.41
C PHE A 99 10.13 2.39 5.12
N THR A 100 10.05 1.07 5.24
CA THR A 100 11.01 0.26 6.02
C THR A 100 12.24 -0.16 5.24
N VAL A 101 12.50 0.47 4.09
CA VAL A 101 13.61 0.12 3.21
C VAL A 101 14.98 0.27 3.88
N ASN A 102 15.10 1.23 4.79
CA ASN A 102 16.30 1.49 5.56
C ASN A 102 15.95 1.37 7.05
N ARG A 103 16.41 0.27 7.66
CA ARG A 103 16.13 -0.06 9.06
C ARG A 103 16.66 1.00 10.01
N GLU A 104 17.91 1.43 9.84
CA GLU A 104 18.58 2.41 10.72
C GLU A 104 17.84 3.73 10.72
N HIS A 105 17.37 4.17 9.55
CA HIS A 105 16.57 5.36 9.40
C HIS A 105 15.21 5.26 10.13
N VAL A 106 14.49 4.15 9.99
CA VAL A 106 13.23 3.92 10.72
C VAL A 106 13.46 3.91 12.22
N VAL A 107 14.50 3.21 12.68
CA VAL A 107 14.87 3.16 14.10
C VAL A 107 15.23 4.55 14.63
N ALA A 108 15.97 5.36 13.87
CA ALA A 108 16.31 6.72 14.25
C ALA A 108 15.07 7.62 14.38
N ILE A 109 14.11 7.52 13.45
CA ILE A 109 12.83 8.22 13.56
C ILE A 109 12.08 7.77 14.82
N CYS A 110 11.93 6.45 15.03
CA CYS A 110 11.16 5.93 16.15
C CYS A 110 11.79 6.30 17.50
N ARG A 111 13.13 6.24 17.62
CA ARG A 111 13.85 6.68 18.82
C ARG A 111 13.62 8.18 19.08
N ALA A 112 13.76 9.03 18.07
CA ALA A 112 13.51 10.46 18.23
C ALA A 112 12.05 10.75 18.65
N MET A 113 11.07 10.03 18.09
CA MET A 113 9.66 10.17 18.50
C MET A 113 9.43 9.81 19.97
N ILE A 114 10.10 8.77 20.48
CA ILE A 114 10.03 8.33 21.87
C ILE A 114 10.77 9.30 22.78
N GLU A 115 12.01 9.67 22.45
CA GLU A 115 12.87 10.56 23.24
C GLU A 115 12.27 11.96 23.36
N GLU A 116 11.69 12.49 22.29
CA GLU A 116 11.05 13.81 22.28
C GLU A 116 9.61 13.77 22.82
N ASN A 117 9.10 12.59 23.17
CA ASN A 117 7.72 12.35 23.63
C ASN A 117 6.67 13.06 22.76
N ILE A 118 6.79 12.90 21.43
CA ILE A 118 5.92 13.63 20.50
C ILE A 118 4.47 13.15 20.52
N GLU A 119 4.16 12.00 21.14
CA GLU A 119 2.79 11.46 21.32
C GLU A 119 1.90 11.63 20.07
N MET A 120 2.33 11.07 18.93
CA MET A 120 1.57 11.04 17.69
C MET A 120 1.24 9.60 17.29
N SER A 121 0.02 9.39 16.80
CA SER A 121 -0.40 8.14 16.22
C SER A 121 -0.02 8.12 14.74
N TRP A 122 0.58 7.04 14.26
CA TRP A 122 0.98 6.98 12.85
C TRP A 122 0.84 5.61 12.21
N MET A 123 0.80 5.63 10.88
CA MET A 123 0.77 4.44 10.04
C MET A 123 1.76 4.58 8.88
N CYS A 124 2.14 3.47 8.27
CA CYS A 124 3.04 3.45 7.12
C CYS A 124 2.71 2.30 6.17
N ASN A 125 3.38 2.28 5.02
CA ASN A 125 3.35 1.14 4.10
C ASN A 125 4.71 0.42 4.05
N SER A 126 4.67 -0.90 3.96
CA SER A 126 5.87 -1.73 4.00
C SER A 126 5.73 -3.01 3.18
N ARG A 127 6.86 -3.65 2.93
CA ARG A 127 6.95 -5.03 2.46
C ARG A 127 7.27 -5.93 3.65
N VAL A 128 6.73 -7.15 3.59
CA VAL A 128 6.90 -8.14 4.66
C VAL A 128 8.33 -8.64 4.84
N ASP A 129 9.24 -8.36 3.90
CA ASP A 129 10.63 -8.83 3.91
C ASP A 129 11.67 -7.72 4.19
N TYR A 130 11.21 -6.52 4.58
CA TYR A 130 12.06 -5.38 5.00
C TYR A 130 11.80 -5.01 6.46
N VAL A 131 11.50 -6.01 7.29
CA VAL A 131 11.18 -5.82 8.71
C VAL A 131 11.74 -6.95 9.56
N ASP A 132 12.00 -6.65 10.83
CA ASP A 132 12.31 -7.62 11.88
C ASP A 132 11.51 -7.28 13.15
N GLU A 133 11.51 -8.22 14.09
CA GLU A 133 10.72 -8.13 15.32
C GLU A 133 11.10 -6.92 16.20
N GLU A 134 12.40 -6.62 16.30
CA GLU A 134 12.88 -5.50 17.12
C GLU A 134 12.43 -4.17 16.54
N MET A 135 12.58 -3.97 15.22
CA MET A 135 12.14 -2.75 14.56
C MET A 135 10.62 -2.57 14.70
N LEU A 136 9.83 -3.63 14.52
CA LEU A 136 8.37 -3.56 14.68
C LEU A 136 7.96 -3.26 16.13
N THR A 137 8.65 -3.82 17.11
CA THR A 137 8.42 -3.52 18.53
C THR A 137 8.66 -2.03 18.80
N LEU A 138 9.78 -1.50 18.31
CA LEU A 138 10.11 -0.08 18.47
C LEU A 138 9.11 0.83 17.73
N MET A 139 8.67 0.45 16.52
CA MET A 139 7.64 1.18 15.78
C MET A 139 6.32 1.26 16.60
N GLY A 140 5.90 0.15 17.21
CA GLY A 140 4.71 0.12 18.06
C GLY A 140 4.84 1.05 19.28
N GLN A 141 6.01 1.02 19.95
CA GLN A 141 6.31 1.93 21.07
C GLN A 141 6.32 3.40 20.65
N ALA A 142 6.78 3.71 19.44
CA ALA A 142 6.80 5.06 18.88
C ALA A 142 5.43 5.54 18.35
N GLY A 143 4.35 4.77 18.54
CA GLY A 143 2.99 5.17 18.14
C GLY A 143 2.53 4.65 16.77
N CYS A 144 3.26 3.72 16.15
CA CYS A 144 2.79 3.05 14.93
C CYS A 144 1.60 2.16 15.29
N HIS A 145 0.42 2.45 14.76
CA HIS A 145 -0.79 1.69 15.09
C HIS A 145 -1.25 0.78 13.94
N MET A 146 -0.75 0.99 12.71
CA MET A 146 -1.14 0.20 11.54
C MET A 146 -0.05 0.20 10.46
N ILE A 147 0.17 -0.95 9.84
CA ILE A 147 1.02 -1.09 8.64
C ILE A 147 0.21 -1.65 7.48
N SER A 148 0.34 -1.00 6.33
CA SER A 148 -0.13 -1.46 5.03
C SER A 148 0.93 -2.35 4.37
N TRP A 149 0.64 -3.64 4.23
CA TRP A 149 1.54 -4.67 3.74
C TRP A 149 1.25 -5.03 2.29
N GLY A 150 2.24 -4.89 1.41
CA GLY A 150 2.19 -5.49 0.07
C GLY A 150 2.49 -6.99 0.14
N ILE A 151 1.47 -7.83 0.31
CA ILE A 151 1.55 -9.30 0.40
C ILE A 151 1.41 -9.92 -0.99
N GLU A 152 0.52 -9.35 -1.80
CA GLU A 152 0.23 -9.64 -3.20
C GLU A 152 -0.43 -10.99 -3.46
N SER A 153 0.20 -12.10 -3.07
CA SER A 153 -0.28 -13.45 -3.39
C SER A 153 0.06 -14.45 -2.30
N GLY A 154 -0.80 -15.46 -2.13
CA GLY A 154 -0.52 -16.64 -1.33
C GLY A 154 0.24 -17.73 -2.09
N SER A 155 0.46 -17.55 -3.39
CA SER A 155 1.18 -18.50 -4.23
C SER A 155 2.63 -18.10 -4.41
N GLU A 156 3.55 -18.94 -3.94
CA GLU A 156 4.99 -18.67 -4.10
C GLU A 156 5.41 -18.61 -5.58
N LYS A 157 4.76 -19.39 -6.45
CA LYS A 157 5.01 -19.38 -7.90
C LYS A 157 4.71 -18.00 -8.50
N VAL A 158 3.58 -17.41 -8.14
CA VAL A 158 3.16 -16.09 -8.60
C VAL A 158 4.09 -15.01 -8.06
N LEU A 159 4.42 -15.06 -6.76
CA LEU A 159 5.37 -14.12 -6.15
C LEU A 159 6.76 -14.16 -6.80
N LYS A 160 7.25 -15.36 -7.14
CA LYS A 160 8.51 -15.54 -7.88
C LYS A 160 8.41 -14.95 -9.29
N ARG A 161 7.35 -15.23 -10.04
CA ARG A 161 7.15 -14.70 -11.41
C ARG A 161 7.01 -13.18 -11.42
N ALA A 162 6.32 -12.62 -10.43
CA ALA A 162 6.20 -11.18 -10.21
C ALA A 162 7.49 -10.50 -9.72
N ARG A 163 8.54 -11.28 -9.41
CA ARG A 163 9.78 -10.80 -8.77
C ARG A 163 9.50 -10.04 -7.48
N LYS A 164 8.52 -10.51 -6.68
CA LYS A 164 8.24 -9.89 -5.39
C LYS A 164 9.45 -9.99 -4.49
N GLY A 165 10.08 -11.16 -4.37
CA GLY A 165 11.22 -11.41 -3.46
C GLY A 165 10.81 -11.83 -2.04
N ALA A 166 9.52 -11.72 -1.71
CA ALA A 166 8.92 -12.28 -0.51
C ALA A 166 8.20 -13.61 -0.81
N ASN A 167 7.85 -14.35 0.24
CA ASN A 167 7.06 -15.58 0.17
C ASN A 167 5.97 -15.58 1.28
N PRO A 168 5.01 -16.52 1.25
CA PRO A 168 3.93 -16.56 2.23
C PRO A 168 4.42 -16.71 3.68
N ALA A 169 5.48 -17.47 3.93
CA ALA A 169 6.03 -17.66 5.27
C ALA A 169 6.57 -16.35 5.87
N LYS A 170 7.29 -15.54 5.07
CA LYS A 170 7.76 -14.21 5.51
C LYS A 170 6.59 -13.29 5.82
N ALA A 171 5.52 -13.33 5.02
CA ALA A 171 4.31 -12.55 5.29
C ALA A 171 3.67 -12.95 6.62
N GLU A 172 3.50 -14.26 6.86
CA GLU A 172 2.96 -14.74 8.13
C GLU A 172 3.80 -14.29 9.33
N GLN A 173 5.13 -14.43 9.25
CA GLN A 173 6.05 -14.04 10.31
C GLN A 173 5.99 -12.54 10.63
N ALA A 174 6.12 -11.69 9.60
CA ALA A 174 6.09 -10.23 9.76
C ALA A 174 4.78 -9.74 10.39
N LEU A 175 3.64 -10.27 9.93
CA LEU A 175 2.33 -9.90 10.45
C LEU A 175 2.10 -10.37 11.89
N ARG A 176 2.68 -11.52 12.29
CA ARG A 176 2.67 -11.98 13.69
C ARG A 176 3.50 -11.09 14.59
N TRP A 177 4.69 -10.67 14.16
CA TRP A 177 5.53 -9.71 14.88
C TRP A 177 4.82 -8.36 15.03
N ALA A 178 4.23 -7.83 13.96
CA ALA A 178 3.48 -6.58 14.00
C ALA A 178 2.31 -6.67 15.00
N LYS A 179 1.53 -7.76 14.98
CA LYS A 179 0.46 -7.98 15.94
C LYS A 179 0.98 -8.04 17.38
N LYS A 180 2.12 -8.71 17.63
CA LYS A 180 2.75 -8.78 18.96
C LYS A 180 3.18 -7.39 19.46
N ALA A 181 3.63 -6.53 18.56
CA ALA A 181 3.97 -5.13 18.84
C ALA A 181 2.73 -4.20 19.00
N GLY A 182 1.51 -4.72 18.94
CA GLY A 182 0.28 -3.92 19.03
C GLY A 182 -0.11 -3.21 17.73
N ILE A 183 0.58 -3.50 16.62
CA ILE A 183 0.36 -2.88 15.31
C ILE A 183 -0.72 -3.66 14.54
N LYS A 184 -1.72 -2.95 14.00
CA LYS A 184 -2.75 -3.54 13.14
C LYS A 184 -2.19 -3.84 11.75
N ASN A 185 -2.65 -4.93 11.15
CA ASN A 185 -2.22 -5.35 9.81
C ASN A 185 -3.29 -5.03 8.77
N PHE A 186 -2.92 -4.24 7.76
CA PHE A 186 -3.71 -4.01 6.56
C PHE A 186 -3.00 -4.70 5.39
N GLY A 187 -3.58 -5.76 4.84
CA GLY A 187 -3.01 -6.54 3.74
C GLY A 187 -3.51 -6.10 2.36
N TYR A 188 -2.60 -5.93 1.41
CA TYR A 188 -2.89 -5.78 -0.01
C TYR A 188 -2.57 -7.08 -0.76
N PHE A 189 -3.52 -7.50 -1.59
CA PHE A 189 -3.41 -8.64 -2.51
C PHE A 189 -3.69 -8.15 -3.94
N ILE A 190 -3.05 -8.78 -4.92
CA ILE A 190 -3.21 -8.46 -6.34
C ILE A 190 -3.50 -9.78 -7.07
N LEU A 191 -4.65 -9.84 -7.73
CA LEU A 191 -5.05 -10.95 -8.60
C LEU A 191 -4.68 -10.61 -10.05
N GLY A 192 -4.44 -11.63 -10.88
CA GLY A 192 -4.07 -11.43 -12.27
C GLY A 192 -2.62 -10.97 -12.46
N LEU A 193 -1.74 -11.29 -11.52
CA LEU A 193 -0.29 -11.10 -11.71
C LEU A 193 0.26 -12.07 -12.77
N PRO A 194 1.47 -11.84 -13.31
CA PRO A 194 2.13 -12.76 -14.23
C PRO A 194 2.14 -14.22 -13.74
N GLY A 195 1.55 -15.12 -14.54
CA GLY A 195 1.50 -16.56 -14.27
C GLY A 195 0.43 -16.99 -13.24
N GLU A 196 -0.52 -16.11 -12.91
CA GLU A 196 -1.68 -16.42 -12.08
C GLU A 196 -2.64 -17.38 -12.79
N THR A 197 -3.26 -18.30 -12.04
CA THR A 197 -4.37 -19.16 -12.46
C THR A 197 -5.49 -19.11 -11.42
N GLU A 198 -6.66 -19.70 -11.71
CA GLU A 198 -7.72 -19.77 -10.70
C GLU A 198 -7.29 -20.51 -9.43
N GLU A 199 -6.43 -21.53 -9.57
CA GLU A 199 -5.88 -22.30 -8.45
C GLU A 199 -5.01 -21.42 -7.56
N THR A 200 -4.16 -20.57 -8.15
CA THR A 200 -3.29 -19.67 -7.37
C THR A 200 -4.08 -18.51 -6.76
N ILE A 201 -5.16 -18.06 -7.40
CA ILE A 201 -6.14 -17.16 -6.79
C ILE A 201 -6.79 -17.81 -5.57
N LYS A 202 -7.28 -19.05 -5.69
CA LYS A 202 -7.85 -19.81 -4.56
C LYS A 202 -6.83 -19.97 -3.42
N GLN A 203 -5.57 -20.25 -3.73
CA GLN A 203 -4.47 -20.26 -2.74
C GLN A 203 -4.32 -18.92 -2.03
N THR A 204 -4.35 -17.81 -2.78
CA THR A 204 -4.28 -16.45 -2.24
C THR A 204 -5.45 -16.14 -1.31
N ILE A 205 -6.67 -16.49 -1.71
CA ILE A 205 -7.87 -16.31 -0.89
C ILE A 205 -7.75 -17.14 0.40
N ALA A 206 -7.37 -18.42 0.30
CA ALA A 206 -7.19 -19.29 1.47
C ALA A 206 -6.12 -18.74 2.42
N PHE A 207 -4.96 -18.34 1.89
CA PHE A 207 -3.85 -17.78 2.66
C PHE A 207 -4.24 -16.45 3.34
N SER A 208 -4.92 -15.55 2.65
CA SER A 208 -5.40 -14.29 3.24
C SER A 208 -6.27 -14.52 4.49
N LYS A 209 -6.94 -15.67 4.57
CA LYS A 209 -7.80 -16.03 5.70
C LYS A 209 -7.03 -16.57 6.91
N THR A 210 -5.82 -17.08 6.73
CA THR A 210 -4.98 -17.60 7.83
C THR A 210 -4.18 -16.50 8.54
N LEU A 211 -3.94 -15.38 7.85
CA LEU A 211 -3.14 -14.28 8.35
C LEU A 211 -3.86 -13.44 9.43
N PRO A 212 -3.12 -12.84 10.39
CA PRO A 212 -3.69 -11.99 11.43
C PRO A 212 -3.98 -10.57 10.89
N LEU A 213 -4.79 -10.49 9.84
CA LEU A 213 -5.20 -9.25 9.17
C LEU A 213 -6.38 -8.58 9.89
N ASN A 214 -6.33 -7.25 9.99
CA ASN A 214 -7.43 -6.41 10.43
C ASN A 214 -8.24 -5.88 9.24
N VAL A 215 -7.57 -5.61 8.13
CA VAL A 215 -8.15 -5.17 6.86
C VAL A 215 -7.44 -5.92 5.73
N ALA A 216 -8.17 -6.29 4.69
CA ALA A 216 -7.60 -6.82 3.45
C ALA A 216 -8.29 -6.18 2.24
N ILE A 217 -7.51 -5.83 1.22
CA ILE A 217 -8.00 -5.39 -0.08
C ILE A 217 -7.43 -6.30 -1.16
N PHE A 218 -8.29 -6.66 -2.11
CA PHE A 218 -7.94 -7.44 -3.29
C PHE A 218 -8.09 -6.55 -4.52
N HIS A 219 -6.99 -6.20 -5.15
CA HIS A 219 -6.97 -5.50 -6.43
C HIS A 219 -6.81 -6.49 -7.57
N ILE A 220 -7.12 -6.06 -8.79
CA ILE A 220 -6.65 -6.73 -10.01
C ILE A 220 -5.42 -5.97 -10.49
N ALA A 221 -4.43 -6.70 -11.02
CA ALA A 221 -3.21 -6.10 -11.52
C ALA A 221 -3.51 -5.08 -12.63
N ALA A 222 -2.83 -3.93 -12.59
CA ALA A 222 -2.86 -2.96 -13.67
C ALA A 222 -1.49 -2.97 -14.39
N PRO A 223 -1.45 -3.19 -15.71
CA PRO A 223 -0.21 -3.19 -16.48
C PRO A 223 0.26 -1.75 -16.73
N TYR A 224 0.96 -1.15 -15.77
CA TYR A 224 1.43 0.24 -15.93
C TYR A 224 2.50 0.38 -17.02
N PRO A 225 2.37 1.37 -17.94
CA PRO A 225 3.36 1.61 -18.99
C PRO A 225 4.78 1.75 -18.47
N GLY A 226 5.73 1.14 -19.19
CA GLY A 226 7.15 1.13 -18.82
C GLY A 226 7.56 -0.01 -17.88
N THR A 227 6.60 -0.76 -17.31
CA THR A 227 6.92 -1.90 -16.45
C THR A 227 7.15 -3.19 -17.27
N PRO A 228 7.98 -4.14 -16.80
CA PRO A 228 8.13 -5.45 -17.43
C PRO A 228 6.81 -6.21 -17.60
N PHE A 229 5.86 -6.02 -16.68
CA PHE A 229 4.53 -6.63 -16.80
C PHE A 229 3.73 -6.03 -17.95
N PHE A 230 3.77 -4.70 -18.13
CA PHE A 230 3.11 -4.05 -19.25
C PHE A 230 3.60 -4.56 -20.60
N TYR A 231 4.91 -4.68 -20.80
CA TYR A 231 5.45 -5.20 -22.06
C TYR A 231 5.04 -6.66 -22.29
N GLU A 232 4.98 -7.49 -21.24
CA GLU A 232 4.49 -8.88 -21.33
C GLU A 232 3.01 -8.92 -21.76
N VAL A 233 2.17 -8.02 -21.23
CA VAL A 233 0.75 -7.91 -21.62
C VAL A 233 0.61 -7.47 -23.07
N VAL A 234 1.41 -6.50 -23.54
CA VAL A 234 1.40 -6.07 -24.94
C VAL A 234 1.83 -7.21 -25.87
N GLU A 235 2.94 -7.87 -25.56
CA GLU A 235 3.54 -8.92 -26.38
C GLU A 235 2.61 -10.13 -26.56
N ASN A 236 1.87 -10.50 -25.51
CA ASN A 236 0.96 -11.64 -25.53
C ASN A 236 -0.48 -11.27 -25.93
N GLY A 237 -0.77 -9.99 -26.18
CA GLY A 237 -2.12 -9.54 -26.55
C GLY A 237 -3.15 -9.67 -25.43
N TRP A 238 -2.73 -9.55 -24.16
CA TRP A 238 -3.59 -9.73 -22.97
C TRP A 238 -4.42 -8.50 -22.61
N PHE A 239 -4.43 -7.47 -23.44
CA PHE A 239 -5.36 -6.35 -23.25
C PHE A 239 -6.75 -6.74 -23.73
N ARG A 240 -7.76 -6.39 -22.93
CA ARG A 240 -9.16 -6.46 -23.37
C ARG A 240 -9.33 -5.64 -24.66
N PRO A 241 -10.03 -6.17 -25.68
CA PRO A 241 -10.29 -5.41 -26.90
C PRO A 241 -10.97 -4.06 -26.60
N GLY A 242 -10.47 -2.99 -27.20
CA GLY A 242 -11.00 -1.63 -27.00
C GLY A 242 -10.54 -0.93 -25.72
N THR A 243 -9.53 -1.46 -25.03
CA THR A 243 -8.92 -0.81 -23.86
C THR A 243 -8.38 0.58 -24.21
N ASN A 244 -8.74 1.58 -23.41
CA ASN A 244 -8.15 2.92 -23.41
C ASN A 244 -7.20 3.12 -22.22
N TRP A 245 -6.24 4.04 -22.34
CA TRP A 245 -5.22 4.27 -21.31
C TRP A 245 -5.80 4.72 -19.97
N GLU A 246 -6.90 5.48 -19.98
CA GLU A 246 -7.58 5.93 -18.76
C GLU A 246 -8.26 4.80 -17.99
N GLN A 247 -8.37 3.61 -18.59
CA GLN A 247 -8.93 2.42 -17.96
C GLN A 247 -7.87 1.57 -17.27
N VAL A 248 -6.58 1.82 -17.52
CA VAL A 248 -5.47 1.09 -16.88
C VAL A 248 -5.31 1.58 -15.42
N ASP A 249 -6.14 1.02 -14.55
CA ASP A 249 -6.28 1.44 -13.16
C ASP A 249 -6.54 0.22 -12.26
N MET A 250 -6.09 0.27 -10.99
CA MET A 250 -6.23 -0.85 -10.03
C MET A 250 -7.54 -0.81 -9.24
N ASP A 251 -8.29 0.29 -9.31
CA ASP A 251 -9.51 0.55 -8.53
C ASP A 251 -10.78 0.48 -9.38
N ARG A 252 -10.65 0.22 -10.69
CA ARG A 252 -11.75 0.07 -11.65
C ARG A 252 -11.80 -1.35 -12.23
N SER A 253 -12.64 -1.52 -13.26
CA SER A 253 -12.70 -2.75 -14.08
C SER A 253 -11.33 -3.06 -14.68
N THR A 254 -11.02 -4.35 -14.83
CA THR A 254 -9.73 -4.77 -15.35
C THR A 254 -9.61 -4.58 -16.86
N VAL A 255 -8.40 -4.24 -17.29
CA VAL A 255 -8.01 -4.20 -18.71
C VAL A 255 -7.33 -5.50 -19.16
N LEU A 256 -7.16 -6.46 -18.25
CA LEU A 256 -6.48 -7.73 -18.52
C LEU A 256 -7.47 -8.79 -18.97
N ASP A 257 -7.08 -9.59 -19.95
CA ASP A 257 -7.82 -10.75 -20.42
C ASP A 257 -6.84 -11.89 -20.75
N TYR A 258 -6.93 -12.99 -20.00
CA TYR A 258 -6.12 -14.20 -20.19
C TYR A 258 -6.99 -15.36 -20.71
N SER A 259 -7.77 -15.08 -21.76
CA SER A 259 -8.69 -16.03 -22.38
C SER A 259 -8.04 -17.37 -22.74
N GLU A 260 -6.76 -17.37 -23.13
CA GLU A 260 -6.02 -18.56 -23.52
C GLU A 260 -5.79 -19.57 -22.38
N ILE A 261 -5.86 -19.12 -21.12
CA ILE A 261 -5.82 -19.99 -19.93
C ILE A 261 -7.16 -20.02 -19.17
N GLY A 262 -8.24 -19.51 -19.79
CA GLY A 262 -9.57 -19.47 -19.20
C GLY A 262 -9.76 -18.47 -18.06
N LEU A 263 -8.83 -17.52 -17.88
CA LEU A 263 -8.90 -16.47 -16.86
C LEU A 263 -9.24 -15.12 -17.52
N THR A 264 -10.45 -15.02 -18.07
CA THR A 264 -10.96 -13.80 -18.74
C THR A 264 -11.08 -12.61 -17.79
N ALA A 265 -11.30 -11.41 -18.33
CA ALA A 265 -11.57 -10.20 -17.54
C ALA A 265 -12.73 -10.42 -16.53
N GLU A 266 -13.83 -11.01 -16.98
CA GLU A 266 -15.00 -11.30 -16.15
C GLU A 266 -14.68 -12.32 -15.04
N ARG A 267 -13.79 -13.29 -15.32
CA ARG A 267 -13.33 -14.25 -14.31
C ARG A 267 -12.46 -13.56 -13.26
N LEU A 268 -11.56 -12.67 -13.65
CA LEU A 268 -10.74 -11.89 -12.71
C LEU A 268 -11.61 -11.04 -11.77
N GLU A 269 -12.60 -10.33 -12.32
CA GLU A 269 -13.55 -9.53 -11.55
C GLU A 269 -14.43 -10.38 -10.63
N TYR A 270 -14.92 -11.52 -11.12
CA TYR A 270 -15.63 -12.50 -10.30
C TYR A 270 -14.77 -12.94 -9.11
N TRP A 271 -13.50 -13.26 -9.34
CA TRP A 271 -12.59 -13.71 -8.29
C TRP A 271 -12.25 -12.60 -7.31
N GLN A 272 -12.07 -11.36 -7.76
CA GLN A 272 -11.86 -10.20 -6.89
C GLN A 272 -13.05 -9.97 -5.95
N LYS A 273 -14.27 -9.98 -6.49
CA LYS A 273 -15.51 -9.85 -5.71
C LYS A 273 -15.67 -11.02 -4.73
N ARG A 274 -15.40 -12.25 -5.19
CA ARG A 274 -15.45 -13.44 -4.34
C ARG A 274 -14.41 -13.40 -3.22
N ALA A 275 -13.17 -13.02 -3.50
CA ALA A 275 -12.11 -12.86 -2.50
C ALA A 275 -12.51 -11.85 -1.42
N THR A 276 -12.98 -10.68 -1.86
CA THR A 276 -13.48 -9.61 -0.98
C THR A 276 -14.62 -10.12 -0.10
N ARG A 277 -15.62 -10.78 -0.68
CA ARG A 277 -16.76 -11.35 0.06
C ARG A 277 -16.35 -12.42 1.07
N GLU A 278 -15.56 -13.40 0.63
CA GLU A 278 -15.11 -14.51 1.50
C GLU A 278 -14.25 -14.03 2.66
N TRP A 279 -13.48 -12.96 2.47
CA TRP A 279 -12.67 -12.39 3.54
C TRP A 279 -13.50 -11.48 4.46
N ALA A 280 -14.25 -10.53 3.90
CA ALA A 280 -14.96 -9.49 4.65
C ALA A 280 -16.12 -10.02 5.51
N LEU A 281 -16.81 -11.08 5.07
CA LEU A 281 -17.95 -11.65 5.81
C LEU A 281 -17.55 -12.58 6.97
N ARG A 282 -16.25 -12.70 7.27
CA ARG A 282 -15.79 -13.50 8.41
C ARG A 282 -16.10 -12.79 9.74
N PRO A 283 -16.29 -13.54 10.85
CA PRO A 283 -16.60 -12.93 12.14
C PRO A 283 -15.60 -11.88 12.63
N ALA A 284 -14.29 -12.13 12.44
CA ALA A 284 -13.24 -11.23 12.94
C ALA A 284 -13.18 -9.87 12.22
N PRO A 285 -13.19 -9.79 10.87
CA PRO A 285 -13.36 -8.53 10.14
C PRO A 285 -14.66 -7.80 10.47
N VAL A 286 -15.80 -8.51 10.51
CA VAL A 286 -17.10 -7.90 10.88
C VAL A 286 -17.02 -7.24 12.25
N TRP A 287 -16.45 -7.93 13.23
CA TRP A 287 -16.27 -7.37 14.56
C TRP A 287 -15.27 -6.21 14.62
N THR A 288 -14.25 -6.20 13.75
CA THR A 288 -13.33 -5.06 13.60
C THR A 288 -14.08 -3.81 13.13
N ILE A 289 -14.99 -3.97 12.16
CA ILE A 289 -15.87 -2.88 11.69
C ILE A 289 -16.82 -2.44 12.82
N LEU A 290 -17.47 -3.40 13.51
CA LEU A 290 -18.41 -3.11 14.61
C LEU A 290 -17.73 -2.38 15.78
N ARG A 291 -16.49 -2.70 16.13
CA ARG A 291 -15.71 -1.95 17.14
C ARG A 291 -15.38 -0.52 16.69
N GLY A 292 -15.30 -0.29 15.39
CA GLY A 292 -15.17 1.05 14.81
C GLY A 292 -16.39 1.94 15.10
N LEU A 293 -17.54 1.36 15.43
CA LEU A 293 -18.79 2.08 15.74
C LEU A 293 -18.78 2.79 17.11
N ASN A 294 -17.73 2.61 17.92
CA ASN A 294 -17.63 3.17 19.27
C ASN A 294 -17.46 4.72 19.31
N THR A 295 -17.47 5.39 18.15
CA THR A 295 -17.52 6.87 18.05
C THR A 295 -18.47 7.25 16.91
N TRP A 296 -19.15 8.40 16.98
CA TRP A 296 -20.06 8.85 15.91
C TRP A 296 -19.38 8.98 14.53
N ALA A 297 -18.16 9.49 14.50
CA ALA A 297 -17.35 9.56 13.28
C ALA A 297 -16.93 8.17 12.77
N GLY A 298 -16.60 7.26 13.68
CA GLY A 298 -16.32 5.86 13.37
C GLY A 298 -17.55 5.10 12.86
N PHE A 299 -18.73 5.39 13.41
CA PHE A 299 -20.02 4.87 12.94
C PHE A 299 -20.28 5.26 11.49
N LYS A 300 -20.22 6.55 11.16
CA LYS A 300 -20.42 7.03 9.78
C LYS A 300 -19.42 6.39 8.81
N SER A 301 -18.12 6.39 9.17
CA SER A 301 -17.06 5.83 8.33
C SER A 301 -17.21 4.31 8.13
N ALA A 302 -17.62 3.58 9.17
CA ALA A 302 -17.82 2.13 9.11
C ALA A 302 -19.08 1.76 8.33
N VAL A 303 -20.16 2.55 8.44
CA VAL A 303 -21.38 2.40 7.62
C VAL A 303 -21.06 2.68 6.16
N ASP A 304 -20.34 3.76 5.86
CA ASP A 304 -19.95 4.11 4.49
C ASP A 304 -19.04 3.02 3.89
N ALA A 305 -18.02 2.56 4.63
CA ALA A 305 -17.14 1.48 4.17
C ALA A 305 -17.89 0.14 4.01
N GLY A 306 -18.81 -0.17 4.93
CA GLY A 306 -19.67 -1.36 4.86
C GLY A 306 -20.60 -1.30 3.65
N TRP A 307 -21.22 -0.15 3.40
CA TRP A 307 -22.09 0.07 2.24
C TRP A 307 -21.31 -0.02 0.92
N GLN A 308 -20.15 0.60 0.83
CA GLN A 308 -19.27 0.50 -0.34
C GLN A 308 -18.86 -0.96 -0.60
N THR A 309 -18.48 -1.69 0.45
CA THR A 309 -18.12 -3.11 0.34
C THR A 309 -19.30 -3.96 -0.12
N LEU A 310 -20.50 -3.74 0.44
CA LEU A 310 -21.71 -4.46 0.04
C LEU A 310 -22.15 -4.13 -1.39
N SER A 311 -22.06 -2.85 -1.77
CA SER A 311 -22.36 -2.40 -3.14
C SER A 311 -21.40 -3.04 -4.14
N PHE A 312 -20.10 -3.08 -3.82
CA PHE A 312 -19.07 -3.69 -4.66
C PHE A 312 -19.26 -5.20 -4.81
N ILE A 313 -19.66 -5.91 -3.75
CA ILE A 313 -19.90 -7.37 -3.78
C ILE A 313 -21.18 -7.74 -4.56
N ARG A 314 -22.18 -6.85 -4.58
CA ARG A 314 -23.50 -7.11 -5.20
C ARG A 314 -23.58 -6.75 -6.68
N GLY A 315 -22.86 -5.71 -7.12
CA GLY A 315 -22.67 -5.40 -8.53
C GLY A 315 -21.70 -6.37 -9.17
#